data_AF-A0A2S6HS84-F1
#
_entry.id   AF-A0A2S6HS84-F1
#
_cell.length_a   1.000
_cell.length_b   1.000
_cell.length_c   1.000
_cell.angle_alpha   90.00
_cell.angle_beta   90.00
_cell.angle_gamma   90.00
#
_symmetry.space_group_name_H-M   'P 1'
#
loop_
_entity.id
_entity.type
_entity.pdbx_description
1 polymer ?
#
loop_
_entity_poly.entity_id
_entity_poly.type
_entity_poly.pdbx_seq_one_letter_code
_entity_poly.pdbx_strand_id
1 'polypeptide(L)'
;MEKIKRYVIFIVGIFINSLGVCLITKANLGTSPISSIPYVLSLNFPFSLGSFTILFSLFLILLQLLILKNNFKLEQMLQIPVSIVFGYFIDLCMVTFKSVQPGGYIAKILCLLAGCFILGIGVYLEILADVVMLPGEAFVRAVVFRWKTEFGITKVAFDITMTVAAGIVSFCFTKRLYGVGEGTIVSAVLVGFIARFIGRHLTVLNQILFGSAEDKLEKQKKNAICIVIGRQYGSGGHDIGKLLAERLSYDFYDKYFIQMAAGSTGYTPRYISQREEKMTNSFIFDMMNQMYVYSQEHTAPEDAIFEAETNVIKEVSQKSNCVIVGRCADYILGERDECLKVFLFAPMEFRVKRIMKTEGLNEKEARKKIQQNDRQRAEHYRYYTHQIWGMASNYQLCIDTSLGMEHAEKMIFEMLEHIGQSSK
;
A
#
# COMPACT_ATOMS: atom_id res chain seq x y z
N MET A 1 -21.16 13.11 -9.68
CA MET A 1 -21.73 12.95 -8.32
C MET A 1 -20.80 12.22 -7.36
N GLU A 2 -20.08 11.17 -7.78
CA GLU A 2 -19.21 10.40 -6.86
C GLU A 2 -18.08 11.23 -6.22
N LYS A 3 -17.36 12.05 -7.01
CA LYS A 3 -16.31 12.93 -6.46
C LYS A 3 -16.87 13.83 -5.34
N ILE A 4 -18.03 14.45 -5.57
CA ILE A 4 -18.70 15.29 -4.56
C ILE A 4 -19.01 14.49 -3.29
N LYS A 5 -19.55 13.26 -3.43
CA LYS A 5 -19.78 12.38 -2.26
C LYS A 5 -18.49 12.08 -1.49
N ARG A 6 -17.38 11.80 -2.17
CA ARG A 6 -16.06 11.58 -1.55
C ARG A 6 -15.59 12.81 -0.78
N TYR A 7 -15.67 14.00 -1.38
CA TYR A 7 -15.32 15.24 -0.68
C TYR A 7 -16.23 15.53 0.53
N VAL A 8 -17.53 15.22 0.44
CA VAL A 8 -18.46 15.37 1.57
C VAL A 8 -18.10 14.40 2.70
N ILE A 9 -17.88 13.12 2.39
CA ILE A 9 -17.48 12.11 3.38
C ILE A 9 -16.13 12.47 4.01
N PHE A 10 -15.20 12.99 3.21
CA PHE A 10 -13.91 13.48 3.68
C PHE A 10 -14.06 14.65 4.68
N ILE A 11 -14.84 15.67 4.35
CA ILE A 11 -15.09 16.81 5.25
C ILE A 11 -15.77 16.36 6.55
N VAL A 12 -16.72 15.44 6.47
CA VAL A 12 -17.37 14.82 7.64
C VAL A 12 -16.34 14.04 8.48
N GLY A 13 -15.46 13.27 7.83
CA GLY A 13 -14.36 12.56 8.47
C GLY A 13 -13.41 13.49 9.22
N ILE A 14 -13.03 14.62 8.59
CA ILE A 14 -12.20 15.66 9.23
C ILE A 14 -12.89 16.24 10.47
N PHE A 15 -14.19 16.53 10.40
CA PHE A 15 -14.94 17.03 11.55
C PHE A 15 -14.98 16.02 12.70
N ILE A 16 -15.23 14.74 12.39
CA ILE A 16 -15.22 13.65 13.37
C ILE A 16 -13.83 13.46 13.98
N ASN A 17 -12.76 13.58 13.18
CA ASN A 17 -11.38 13.59 13.66
C ASN A 17 -11.16 14.72 14.68
N SER A 18 -11.61 15.94 14.36
CA SER A 18 -11.50 17.10 15.26
C SER A 18 -12.24 16.88 16.59
N LEU A 19 -13.43 16.26 16.54
CA LEU A 19 -14.20 15.89 17.73
C LEU A 19 -13.46 14.85 18.59
N GLY A 20 -12.89 13.82 17.95
CA GLY A 20 -12.08 12.81 18.64
C GLY A 20 -10.87 13.41 19.34
N VAL A 21 -10.09 14.25 18.63
CA VAL A 21 -8.96 15.00 19.22
C VAL A 21 -9.41 15.87 20.39
N CYS A 22 -10.55 16.55 20.27
CA CYS A 22 -11.12 17.38 21.33
C CYS A 22 -11.39 16.56 22.60
N LEU A 23 -12.11 15.44 22.50
CA LEU A 23 -12.47 14.60 23.66
C LEU A 23 -11.26 13.97 24.33
N ILE A 24 -10.30 13.45 23.55
CA ILE A 24 -9.03 12.92 24.07
C ILE A 24 -8.30 14.00 24.87
N THR A 25 -8.21 15.21 24.32
CA THR A 25 -7.52 16.33 24.98
C THR A 25 -8.26 16.79 26.23
N LYS A 26 -9.60 16.83 26.21
CA LYS A 26 -10.45 17.20 27.36
C LYS A 26 -10.44 16.14 28.47
N ALA A 27 -10.11 14.88 28.17
CA ALA A 27 -9.89 13.85 29.18
C ALA A 27 -8.75 14.18 30.15
N ASN A 28 -7.84 15.09 29.78
CA ASN A 28 -6.74 15.56 30.63
C ASN A 28 -5.87 14.41 31.19
N LEU A 29 -5.64 13.39 30.34
CA LEU A 29 -4.67 12.31 30.52
C LEU A 29 -3.55 12.36 29.47
N GLY A 30 -3.60 13.37 28.60
CA GLY A 30 -2.77 13.53 27.41
C GLY A 30 -3.62 13.95 26.21
N THR A 31 -3.05 13.90 25.02
CA THR A 31 -3.74 14.12 23.73
C THR A 31 -3.27 13.07 22.70
N SER A 32 -3.75 13.14 21.45
CA SER A 32 -3.29 12.25 20.38
C SER A 32 -1.82 12.53 20.02
N PRO A 33 -1.06 11.54 19.50
CA PRO A 33 0.36 11.73 19.18
C PRO A 33 0.61 12.91 18.21
N ILE A 34 -0.24 13.06 17.19
CA ILE A 34 -0.09 14.13 16.19
C ILE A 34 -0.40 15.53 16.76
N SER A 35 -1.35 15.62 17.70
CA SER A 35 -1.75 16.89 18.33
C SER A 35 -0.94 17.20 19.60
N SER A 36 -0.03 16.31 20.02
CA SER A 36 0.77 16.46 21.24
C SER A 36 1.64 17.72 21.24
N ILE A 37 2.43 17.96 20.17
CA ILE A 37 3.24 19.17 20.04
C ILE A 37 2.35 20.42 19.96
N PRO A 38 1.34 20.50 19.07
CA PRO A 38 0.40 21.63 19.05
C PRO A 38 -0.25 21.94 20.39
N TYR A 39 -0.66 20.91 21.14
CA TYR A 39 -1.32 21.09 22.42
C TYR A 39 -0.40 21.67 23.48
N VAL A 40 0.80 21.12 23.62
CA VAL A 40 1.81 21.65 24.55
C VAL A 40 2.13 23.11 24.22
N LEU A 41 2.25 23.46 22.94
CA LEU A 41 2.48 24.85 22.54
C LEU A 41 1.28 25.75 22.87
N SER A 42 0.05 25.29 22.63
CA SER A 42 -1.18 26.05 22.95
C SER A 42 -1.36 26.35 24.44
N LEU A 43 -0.72 25.57 25.31
CA LEU A 43 -0.75 25.79 26.76
C LEU A 43 0.23 26.87 27.22
N ASN A 44 1.24 27.18 26.40
CA ASN A 44 2.33 28.10 26.75
C ASN A 44 2.32 29.41 25.94
N PHE A 45 1.53 29.46 24.86
CA PHE A 45 1.44 30.60 23.93
C PHE A 45 -0.01 31.01 23.71
N PRO A 46 -0.28 32.23 23.24
CA PRO A 46 -1.65 32.76 23.12
C PRO A 46 -2.47 32.14 21.97
N PHE A 47 -1.89 31.25 21.17
CA PHE A 47 -2.58 30.63 20.04
C PHE A 47 -3.33 29.36 20.47
N SER A 48 -4.47 29.13 19.82
CA SER A 48 -5.32 27.97 20.06
C SER A 48 -4.66 26.65 19.60
N LEU A 49 -5.19 25.53 20.09
CA LEU A 49 -4.79 24.19 19.64
C LEU A 49 -4.95 24.03 18.13
N GLY A 50 -6.06 24.50 17.56
CA GLY A 50 -6.32 24.48 16.12
C GLY A 50 -5.27 25.29 15.35
N SER A 51 -4.97 26.51 15.82
CA SER A 51 -3.96 27.38 15.19
C SER A 51 -2.56 26.73 15.15
N PHE A 52 -2.13 26.15 16.28
CA PHE A 52 -0.86 25.40 16.31
C PHE A 52 -0.91 24.12 15.48
N THR A 53 -2.07 23.47 15.35
CA THR A 53 -2.24 22.30 14.50
C THR A 53 -2.08 22.67 13.02
N ILE A 54 -2.59 23.83 12.59
CA ILE A 54 -2.36 24.35 11.24
C ILE A 54 -0.87 24.62 11.01
N LEU A 55 -0.23 25.35 11.94
CA LEU A 55 1.20 25.68 11.82
C LEU A 55 2.07 24.42 11.76
N PHE A 56 1.79 23.44 12.63
CA PHE A 56 2.49 22.18 12.65
C PHE A 56 2.25 21.36 11.36
N SER A 57 1.03 21.38 10.83
CA SER A 57 0.68 20.76 9.56
C SER A 57 1.46 21.37 8.39
N LEU A 58 1.57 22.70 8.32
CA LEU A 58 2.38 23.40 7.32
C LEU A 58 3.86 23.04 7.43
N PHE A 59 4.37 22.90 8.66
CA PHE A 59 5.72 22.43 8.89
C PHE A 59 5.94 20.99 8.36
N LEU A 60 5.01 20.06 8.59
CA LEU A 60 5.09 18.71 8.04
C LEU A 60 5.04 18.69 6.50
N ILE A 61 4.20 19.53 5.89
CA ILE A 61 4.14 19.68 4.42
C ILE A 61 5.47 20.23 3.89
N LEU A 62 6.10 21.18 4.59
CA LEU A 62 7.42 21.69 4.21
C LEU A 62 8.50 20.58 4.31
N LEU A 63 8.50 19.78 5.37
CA LEU A 63 9.40 18.64 5.46
C LEU A 63 9.12 17.61 4.36
N GLN A 64 7.86 17.37 4.02
CA GLN A 64 7.47 16.49 2.92
C GLN A 64 8.06 16.98 1.59
N LEU A 65 8.00 18.28 1.31
CA LEU A 65 8.60 18.90 0.13
C LEU A 65 10.12 18.68 0.11
N LEU A 66 10.81 18.85 1.26
CA LEU A 66 12.25 18.60 1.36
C LEU A 66 12.63 17.13 1.15
N ILE A 67 11.79 16.19 1.60
CA ILE A 67 12.00 14.75 1.49
C ILE A 67 11.77 14.26 0.05
N LEU A 68 10.65 14.68 -0.56
CA LEU A 68 10.22 14.21 -1.89
C LEU A 68 10.93 14.95 -3.03
N LYS A 69 11.32 16.22 -2.83
CA LYS A 69 11.92 17.09 -3.84
C LYS A 69 11.12 17.05 -5.16
N ASN A 70 11.73 16.54 -6.23
CA ASN A 70 11.12 16.44 -7.56
C ASN A 70 9.94 15.47 -7.65
N ASN A 71 9.70 14.63 -6.63
CA ASN A 71 8.56 13.72 -6.56
C ASN A 71 7.34 14.34 -5.84
N PHE A 72 7.41 15.62 -5.44
CA PHE A 72 6.28 16.31 -4.80
C PHE A 72 5.23 16.66 -5.85
N LYS A 73 4.05 16.04 -5.77
CA LYS A 73 2.95 16.26 -6.73
C LYS A 73 2.12 17.47 -6.33
N LEU A 74 1.57 18.20 -7.30
CA LEU A 74 0.70 19.36 -7.04
C LEU A 74 -0.52 19.01 -6.18
N GLU A 75 -1.03 17.79 -6.30
CA GLU A 75 -2.13 17.23 -5.49
C GLU A 75 -1.83 17.29 -3.98
N GLN A 76 -0.56 17.18 -3.58
CA GLN A 76 -0.14 17.26 -2.18
C GLN A 76 -0.33 18.66 -1.59
N MET A 77 -0.45 19.71 -2.42
CA MET A 77 -0.75 21.06 -1.96
C MET A 77 -2.18 21.19 -1.41
N LEU A 78 -3.10 20.30 -1.78
CA LEU A 78 -4.46 20.26 -1.21
C LEU A 78 -4.44 20.00 0.30
N GLN A 79 -3.33 19.48 0.85
CA GLN A 79 -3.16 19.36 2.30
C GLN A 79 -3.21 20.71 3.02
N ILE A 80 -2.82 21.82 2.37
CA ILE A 80 -2.83 23.17 2.98
C ILE A 80 -4.26 23.62 3.33
N PRO A 81 -5.21 23.75 2.37
CA PRO A 81 -6.58 24.14 2.70
C PRO A 81 -7.27 23.14 3.64
N VAL A 82 -6.97 21.85 3.50
CA VAL A 82 -7.49 20.80 4.38
C VAL A 82 -7.02 20.99 5.83
N SER A 83 -5.74 21.30 6.02
CA SER A 83 -5.16 21.55 7.36
C SER A 83 -5.80 22.76 8.04
N ILE A 84 -6.09 23.81 7.25
CA ILE A 84 -6.79 25.01 7.74
C ILE A 84 -8.19 24.64 8.24
N VAL A 85 -8.97 23.91 7.43
CA VAL A 85 -10.31 23.45 7.83
C VAL A 85 -10.25 22.57 9.08
N PHE A 86 -9.30 21.63 9.13
CA PHE A 86 -9.11 20.75 10.29
C PHE A 86 -8.79 21.52 11.57
N GLY A 87 -7.91 22.53 11.49
CA GLY A 87 -7.59 23.40 12.63
C GLY A 87 -8.80 24.19 13.14
N TYR A 88 -9.59 24.78 12.23
CA TYR A 88 -10.81 25.48 12.61
C TYR A 88 -11.86 24.55 13.24
N PHE A 89 -12.01 23.32 12.73
CA PHE A 89 -12.89 22.32 13.34
C PHE A 89 -12.43 21.88 14.73
N ILE A 90 -11.11 21.79 14.97
CA ILE A 90 -10.58 21.52 16.32
C ILE A 90 -11.00 22.64 17.27
N ASP A 91 -10.79 23.90 16.91
CA ASP A 91 -11.14 25.03 17.76
C ASP A 91 -12.65 25.14 18.00
N LEU A 92 -13.44 24.92 16.94
CA LEU A 92 -14.89 24.82 17.05
C LEU A 92 -15.30 23.75 18.08
N CYS A 93 -14.77 22.54 17.96
CA CYS A 93 -15.05 21.45 18.92
C CYS A 93 -14.61 21.81 20.34
N MET A 94 -13.42 22.42 20.50
CA MET A 94 -12.89 22.82 21.81
C MET A 94 -13.76 23.87 22.51
N VAL A 95 -14.38 24.77 21.74
CA VAL A 95 -15.36 25.76 22.24
C VAL A 95 -16.71 25.12 22.54
N THR A 96 -17.26 24.32 21.61
CA THR A 96 -18.56 23.66 21.78
C THR A 96 -18.57 22.72 22.98
N PHE A 97 -17.50 21.93 23.16
CA PHE A 97 -17.36 20.98 24.27
C PHE A 97 -16.58 21.59 25.45
N LYS A 98 -16.64 22.92 25.65
CA LYS A 98 -15.99 23.58 26.78
C LYS A 98 -16.46 23.04 28.13
N SER A 99 -17.75 22.68 28.23
CA SER A 99 -18.39 22.14 29.44
C SER A 99 -18.00 20.70 29.78
N VAL A 100 -17.38 19.97 28.84
CA VAL A 100 -16.92 18.60 29.11
C VAL A 100 -15.61 18.66 29.89
N GLN A 101 -15.72 18.42 31.20
CA GLN A 101 -14.59 18.26 32.11
C GLN A 101 -14.81 16.98 32.92
N PRO A 102 -14.23 15.85 32.48
CA PRO A 102 -14.40 14.59 33.19
C PRO A 102 -13.78 14.70 34.59
N GLY A 103 -14.64 14.64 35.61
CA GLY A 103 -14.24 14.54 37.02
C GLY A 103 -13.84 13.11 37.36
N GLY A 104 -12.99 12.91 38.37
CA GLY A 104 -12.52 11.57 38.76
C GLY A 104 -11.71 10.85 37.67
N TYR A 105 -10.91 9.87 38.06
CA TYR A 105 -10.01 9.19 37.13
C TYR A 105 -10.75 8.31 36.11
N ILE A 106 -11.82 7.62 36.54
CA ILE A 106 -12.61 6.72 35.68
C ILE A 106 -13.29 7.50 34.55
N ALA A 107 -13.90 8.65 34.82
CA ALA A 107 -14.57 9.42 33.76
C ALA A 107 -13.57 9.96 32.73
N LYS A 108 -12.33 10.29 33.15
CA LYS A 108 -11.26 10.65 32.24
C LYS A 108 -10.89 9.51 31.30
N ILE A 109 -10.76 8.28 31.81
CA ILE A 109 -10.52 7.10 30.98
C ILE A 109 -11.69 6.88 30.01
N LEU A 110 -12.94 6.95 30.48
CA LEU A 110 -14.10 6.77 29.59
C LEU A 110 -14.15 7.83 28.49
N CYS A 111 -13.87 9.09 28.82
CA CYS A 111 -13.79 10.18 27.86
C CYS A 111 -12.65 9.96 26.84
N LEU A 112 -11.49 9.50 27.31
CA LEU A 112 -10.36 9.14 26.46
C LEU A 112 -10.72 8.01 25.49
N LEU A 113 -11.32 6.94 25.98
CA LEU A 113 -11.73 5.79 25.15
C LEU A 113 -12.79 6.17 24.13
N ALA A 114 -13.80 6.96 24.53
CA ALA A 114 -14.81 7.50 23.62
C ALA A 114 -14.16 8.39 22.53
N GLY A 115 -13.22 9.26 22.92
CA GLY A 115 -12.46 10.08 22.00
C GLY A 115 -11.61 9.26 21.03
N CYS A 116 -10.95 8.20 21.50
CA CYS A 116 -10.19 7.28 20.64
C CYS A 116 -11.10 6.55 19.64
N PHE A 117 -12.29 6.15 20.07
CA PHE A 117 -13.26 5.48 19.21
C PHE A 117 -13.79 6.41 18.11
N ILE A 118 -14.20 7.63 18.48
CA ILE A 118 -14.65 8.67 17.55
C ILE A 118 -13.54 9.04 16.56
N LEU A 119 -12.31 9.23 17.06
CA LEU A 119 -11.16 9.49 16.21
C LEU A 119 -10.90 8.34 15.22
N GLY A 120 -11.02 7.09 15.66
CA GLY A 120 -10.90 5.92 14.78
C GLY A 120 -11.95 5.88 13.67
N ILE A 121 -13.20 6.27 13.95
CA ILE A 121 -14.25 6.42 12.93
C ILE A 121 -13.86 7.51 11.92
N GLY A 122 -13.40 8.67 12.40
CA GLY A 122 -13.02 9.80 11.53
C GLY A 122 -11.87 9.43 10.59
N VAL A 123 -10.83 8.76 11.10
CA VAL A 123 -9.69 8.26 10.32
C VAL A 123 -10.17 7.25 9.27
N TYR A 124 -11.09 6.34 9.63
CA TYR A 124 -11.68 5.41 8.67
C TYR A 124 -12.44 6.14 7.54
N LEU A 125 -13.27 7.13 7.87
CA LEU A 125 -14.02 7.91 6.87
C LEU A 125 -13.09 8.72 5.95
N GLU A 126 -11.99 9.24 6.49
CA GLU A 126 -10.94 9.90 5.72
C GLU A 126 -10.32 8.97 4.68
N ILE A 127 -9.89 7.78 5.12
CA ILE A 127 -9.32 6.73 4.25
C ILE A 127 -10.35 6.27 3.21
N LEU A 128 -11.60 6.08 3.65
CA LEU A 128 -12.70 5.64 2.78
C LEU A 128 -13.00 6.67 1.66
N ALA A 129 -12.86 7.96 1.95
CA ALA A 129 -13.10 9.00 0.97
C ALA A 129 -12.08 8.99 -0.17
N ASP A 130 -10.82 8.61 0.11
CA ASP A 130 -9.70 8.56 -0.85
C ASP A 130 -9.54 9.88 -1.65
N VAL A 131 -9.49 11.00 -0.92
CA VAL A 131 -9.43 12.35 -1.50
C VAL A 131 -8.06 12.98 -1.30
N VAL A 132 -7.70 13.24 -0.05
CA VAL A 132 -6.43 13.83 0.39
C VAL A 132 -6.05 13.14 1.69
N MET A 133 -4.75 12.98 1.94
CA MET A 133 -4.25 12.40 3.19
C MET A 133 -3.85 13.54 4.13
N LEU A 134 -4.21 13.47 5.42
CA LEU A 134 -3.78 14.48 6.38
C LEU A 134 -2.23 14.55 6.49
N PRO A 135 -1.67 15.72 6.85
CA PRO A 135 -0.23 15.97 6.82
C PRO A 135 0.64 14.99 7.61
N GLY A 136 0.19 14.52 8.78
CA GLY A 136 0.96 13.54 9.56
C GLY A 136 1.08 12.19 8.84
N GLU A 137 0.00 11.74 8.24
CA GLU A 137 -0.05 10.51 7.48
C GLU A 137 0.70 10.63 6.15
N ALA A 138 0.55 11.76 5.46
CA ALA A 138 1.24 12.09 4.23
C ALA A 138 2.76 12.23 4.42
N PHE A 139 3.19 12.77 5.57
CA PHE A 139 4.60 12.84 5.96
C PHE A 139 5.19 11.44 6.18
N VAL A 140 4.50 10.57 6.95
CA VAL A 140 4.93 9.18 7.14
C VAL A 140 5.04 8.46 5.80
N ARG A 141 4.06 8.64 4.91
CA ARG A 141 4.12 8.07 3.55
C ARG A 141 5.31 8.60 2.76
N ALA A 142 5.67 9.87 2.89
CA ALA A 142 6.84 10.44 2.23
C ALA A 142 8.16 9.90 2.77
N VAL A 143 8.26 9.68 4.08
CA VAL A 143 9.42 9.02 4.71
C VAL A 143 9.54 7.57 4.20
N VAL A 144 8.44 6.82 4.22
CA VAL A 144 8.36 5.46 3.67
C VAL A 144 8.80 5.43 2.21
N PHE A 145 8.32 6.36 1.39
CA PHE A 145 8.69 6.46 -0.02
C PHE A 145 10.20 6.73 -0.20
N ARG A 146 10.77 7.66 0.59
CA ARG A 146 12.16 8.09 0.44
C ARG A 146 13.19 7.09 0.98
N TRP A 147 12.88 6.45 2.11
CA TRP A 147 13.78 5.54 2.82
C TRP A 147 13.41 4.05 2.70
N LYS A 148 12.28 3.75 2.05
CA LYS A 148 11.80 2.37 1.77
C LYS A 148 11.62 1.54 3.05
N THR A 149 11.07 2.16 4.09
CA THR A 149 10.71 1.53 5.36
C THR A 149 9.26 1.05 5.35
N GLU A 150 8.85 0.21 6.31
CA GLU A 150 7.45 -0.24 6.41
C GLU A 150 6.53 0.86 6.94
N PHE A 151 5.33 1.01 6.37
CA PHE A 151 4.39 2.08 6.78
C PHE A 151 3.99 1.95 8.25
N GLY A 152 3.64 0.75 8.72
CA GLY A 152 3.25 0.53 10.11
C GLY A 152 4.36 0.90 11.09
N ILE A 153 5.58 0.37 10.88
CA ILE A 153 6.74 0.66 11.74
C ILE A 153 7.09 2.15 11.69
N THR A 154 7.10 2.75 10.51
CA THR A 154 7.42 4.18 10.34
C THR A 154 6.38 5.07 11.02
N LYS A 155 5.09 4.69 10.97
CA LYS A 155 4.02 5.41 11.66
C LYS A 155 4.19 5.36 13.18
N VAL A 156 4.44 4.18 13.72
CA VAL A 156 4.67 4.00 15.16
C VAL A 156 5.92 4.78 15.59
N ALA A 157 7.01 4.70 14.84
CA ALA A 157 8.22 5.47 15.10
C ALA A 157 7.94 6.98 15.07
N PHE A 158 7.21 7.47 14.07
CA PHE A 158 6.80 8.87 13.98
C PHE A 158 5.98 9.30 15.20
N ASP A 159 4.96 8.53 15.61
CA ASP A 159 4.12 8.86 16.77
C ASP A 159 4.91 8.86 18.10
N ILE A 160 5.86 7.93 18.25
CA ILE A 160 6.79 7.90 19.39
C ILE A 160 7.67 9.16 19.38
N THR A 161 8.28 9.51 18.24
CA THR A 161 9.14 10.70 18.15
C THR A 161 8.37 11.98 18.45
N MET A 162 7.12 12.08 17.99
CA MET A 162 6.22 13.19 18.28
C MET A 162 5.90 13.30 19.77
N THR A 163 5.55 12.18 20.40
CA THR A 163 5.20 12.13 21.82
C THR A 163 6.41 12.49 22.70
N VAL A 164 7.59 11.97 22.37
CA VAL A 164 8.85 12.29 23.07
C VAL A 164 9.20 13.76 22.89
N ALA A 165 9.13 14.29 21.65
CA ALA A 165 9.39 15.71 21.39
C ALA A 165 8.43 16.62 22.14
N ALA A 166 7.12 16.30 22.17
CA ALA A 166 6.13 17.03 22.94
C ALA A 166 6.42 16.98 24.44
N GLY A 167 6.88 15.84 24.98
CA GLY A 167 7.32 15.71 26.37
C GLY A 167 8.52 16.59 26.69
N ILE A 168 9.53 16.63 25.82
CA ILE A 168 10.71 17.51 25.96
C ILE A 168 10.28 18.97 25.95
N VAL A 169 9.47 19.39 24.97
CA VAL A 169 8.94 20.76 24.85
C VAL A 169 8.16 21.13 26.12
N SER A 170 7.29 20.23 26.60
CA SER A 170 6.49 20.43 27.80
C SER A 170 7.35 20.64 29.04
N PHE A 171 8.39 19.82 29.21
CA PHE A 171 9.33 19.93 30.32
C PHE A 171 10.15 21.22 30.24
N CYS A 172 10.61 21.62 29.05
CA CYS A 172 11.37 22.86 28.86
C CYS A 172 10.57 24.11 29.26
N PHE A 173 9.28 24.17 28.92
CA PHE A 173 8.44 25.35 29.21
C PHE A 173 7.84 25.33 30.62
N THR A 174 7.33 24.18 31.09
CA THR A 174 6.52 24.12 32.31
C THR A 174 7.22 23.46 33.50
N LYS A 175 8.43 22.90 33.31
CA LYS A 175 9.17 22.07 34.29
C LYS A 175 8.36 20.87 34.83
N ARG A 176 7.26 20.52 34.16
CA ARG A 176 6.37 19.39 34.44
C ARG A 176 5.95 18.79 33.11
N LEU A 177 5.44 17.56 33.12
CA LEU A 177 4.86 16.95 31.92
C LEU A 177 3.38 17.32 31.86
N TYR A 178 3.07 18.45 31.22
CA TYR A 178 1.69 18.89 30.99
C TYR A 178 1.32 18.66 29.52
N GLY A 179 0.17 18.03 29.28
CA GLY A 179 -0.35 17.76 27.93
C GLY A 179 0.13 16.47 27.25
N VAL A 180 1.16 15.80 27.79
CA VAL A 180 1.60 14.46 27.36
C VAL A 180 1.55 13.54 28.58
N GLY A 181 0.86 12.42 28.46
CA GLY A 181 0.67 11.48 29.56
C GLY A 181 0.29 10.09 29.07
N GLU A 182 -0.14 9.23 29.99
CA GLU A 182 -0.60 7.87 29.71
C GLU A 182 -1.69 7.80 28.62
N GLY A 183 -2.57 8.81 28.55
CA GLY A 183 -3.61 8.90 27.53
C GLY A 183 -3.05 9.07 26.12
N THR A 184 -1.87 9.67 25.96
CA THR A 184 -1.18 9.77 24.66
C THR A 184 -0.64 8.42 24.19
N ILE A 185 -0.12 7.61 25.12
CA ILE A 185 0.35 6.25 24.82
C ILE A 185 -0.85 5.36 24.47
N VAL A 186 -1.91 5.44 25.28
CA VAL A 186 -3.14 4.68 25.07
C VAL A 186 -3.78 5.03 23.71
N SER A 187 -3.89 6.31 23.37
CA SER A 187 -4.45 6.73 22.09
C SER A 187 -3.57 6.35 20.89
N ALA A 188 -2.23 6.37 21.03
CA ALA A 188 -1.31 5.92 19.97
C ALA A 188 -1.56 4.46 19.54
N VAL A 189 -1.84 3.58 20.52
CA VAL A 189 -2.10 2.16 20.26
C VAL A 189 -3.55 1.92 19.84
N LEU A 190 -4.51 2.48 20.58
CA LEU A 190 -5.92 2.18 20.39
C LEU A 190 -6.50 2.74 19.09
N VAL A 191 -6.15 3.97 18.71
CA VAL A 191 -6.77 4.62 17.54
C VAL A 191 -6.49 3.83 16.26
N GLY A 192 -5.25 3.34 16.08
CA GLY A 192 -4.88 2.51 14.93
C GLY A 192 -5.61 1.16 14.91
N PHE A 193 -5.73 0.50 16.06
CA PHE A 193 -6.48 -0.75 16.18
C PHE A 193 -7.97 -0.56 15.88
N ILE A 194 -8.58 0.49 16.44
CA ILE A 194 -10.00 0.81 16.25
C ILE A 194 -10.29 1.14 14.78
N ALA A 195 -9.48 2.00 14.15
CA ALA A 195 -9.64 2.33 12.74
C ALA A 195 -9.58 1.08 11.85
N ARG A 196 -8.66 0.15 12.14
CA ARG A 196 -8.54 -1.13 11.41
C ARG A 196 -9.72 -2.07 11.67
N PHE A 197 -10.18 -2.16 12.92
CA PHE A 197 -11.35 -2.95 13.30
C PHE A 197 -12.62 -2.46 12.61
N ILE A 198 -12.87 -1.16 12.67
CA ILE A 198 -13.96 -0.46 11.97
C ILE A 198 -13.87 -0.73 10.47
N GLY A 199 -12.68 -0.58 9.87
CA GLY A 199 -12.47 -0.83 8.45
C GLY A 199 -12.76 -2.27 8.01
N ARG A 200 -12.47 -3.27 8.84
CA ARG A 200 -12.77 -4.68 8.57
C ARG A 200 -14.27 -5.00 8.63
N HIS A 201 -15.02 -4.30 9.50
CA HIS A 201 -16.45 -4.54 9.68
C HIS A 201 -17.34 -3.64 8.79
N LEU A 202 -16.83 -2.51 8.30
CA LEU A 202 -17.56 -1.55 7.47
C LEU A 202 -17.15 -1.57 6.00
N THR A 203 -16.49 -2.62 5.53
CA THR A 203 -16.27 -2.88 4.09
C THR A 203 -17.58 -2.82 3.29
N VAL A 204 -18.70 -3.21 3.91
CA VAL A 204 -20.06 -3.10 3.37
C VAL A 204 -20.51 -1.64 3.19
N LEU A 205 -20.07 -0.72 4.05
CA LEU A 205 -20.41 0.70 3.96
C LEU A 205 -19.79 1.35 2.70
N ASN A 206 -18.61 0.89 2.28
CA ASN A 206 -18.00 1.29 1.01
C ASN A 206 -18.92 0.93 -0.18
N GLN A 207 -19.46 -0.29 -0.17
CA GLN A 207 -20.41 -0.76 -1.18
C GLN A 207 -21.75 0.01 -1.14
N ILE A 208 -22.25 0.39 0.03
CA ILE A 208 -23.51 1.13 0.14
C ILE A 208 -23.35 2.61 -0.26
N LEU A 209 -22.28 3.29 0.16
CA LEU A 209 -22.09 4.73 -0.07
C LEU A 209 -21.64 5.05 -1.50
N PHE A 210 -20.79 4.20 -2.08
CA PHE A 210 -20.19 4.41 -3.40
C PHE A 210 -20.68 3.43 -4.47
N GLY A 211 -21.64 2.55 -4.12
CA GLY A 211 -22.12 1.44 -4.94
C GLY A 211 -21.25 0.19 -4.77
N SER A 212 -21.83 -1.00 -4.91
CA SER A 212 -21.04 -2.24 -4.97
C SER A 212 -20.00 -2.08 -6.08
N ALA A 213 -18.80 -2.62 -5.86
CA ALA A 213 -17.85 -2.81 -6.94
C ALA A 213 -18.54 -3.55 -8.12
N GLU A 214 -19.56 -4.38 -7.85
CA GLU A 214 -20.38 -5.08 -8.84
C GLU A 214 -21.27 -4.15 -9.68
N ASP A 215 -21.85 -3.09 -9.12
CA ASP A 215 -22.68 -2.11 -9.87
C ASP A 215 -21.83 -1.21 -10.79
N LYS A 216 -20.54 -1.04 -10.46
CA LYS A 216 -19.55 -0.40 -11.32
C LYS A 216 -18.94 -1.38 -12.32
N LEU A 217 -18.73 -2.64 -11.93
CA LEU A 217 -18.26 -3.72 -12.80
C LEU A 217 -19.28 -4.08 -13.89
N GLU A 218 -20.59 -3.95 -13.64
CA GLU A 218 -21.59 -4.14 -14.70
C GLU A 218 -21.62 -3.00 -15.71
N LYS A 219 -21.32 -1.75 -15.31
CA LYS A 219 -21.26 -0.61 -16.24
C LYS A 219 -19.93 -0.45 -16.97
N GLN A 220 -18.87 -1.12 -16.50
CA GLN A 220 -17.56 -1.18 -17.14
C GLN A 220 -17.26 -2.54 -17.79
N LYS A 221 -18.27 -3.40 -17.96
CA LYS A 221 -18.20 -4.58 -18.85
C LYS A 221 -18.25 -4.11 -20.31
N LYS A 222 -17.09 -3.73 -20.83
CA LYS A 222 -16.62 -4.10 -22.18
C LYS A 222 -15.17 -3.64 -22.37
N ASN A 223 -14.28 -4.63 -22.44
CA ASN A 223 -13.01 -4.61 -23.18
C ASN A 223 -11.74 -4.07 -22.48
N ALA A 224 -11.47 -4.45 -21.22
CA ALA A 224 -10.09 -4.39 -20.74
C ALA A 224 -9.28 -5.53 -21.39
N ILE A 225 -8.20 -5.22 -22.10
CA ILE A 225 -7.34 -6.19 -22.78
C ILE A 225 -6.13 -6.48 -21.89
N CYS A 226 -5.85 -7.76 -21.66
CA CYS A 226 -4.68 -8.20 -20.90
C CYS A 226 -3.67 -8.93 -21.79
N ILE A 227 -2.38 -8.66 -21.59
CA ILE A 227 -1.28 -9.40 -22.20
C ILE A 227 -0.50 -10.09 -21.10
N VAL A 228 -0.47 -11.42 -21.09
CA VAL A 228 0.28 -12.21 -20.11
C VAL A 228 1.54 -12.78 -20.72
N ILE A 229 2.67 -12.62 -20.04
CA ILE A 229 3.98 -13.04 -20.53
C ILE A 229 4.63 -14.07 -19.60
N GLY A 230 4.59 -15.34 -20.03
CA GLY A 230 5.50 -16.38 -19.60
C GLY A 230 6.86 -16.23 -20.29
N ARG A 231 7.96 -16.60 -19.62
CA ARG A 231 9.30 -16.40 -20.19
C ARG A 231 10.40 -17.22 -19.53
N GLN A 232 11.36 -17.66 -20.34
CA GLN A 232 12.63 -18.19 -19.84
C GLN A 232 13.52 -17.09 -19.23
N TYR A 233 14.35 -17.44 -18.25
CA TYR A 233 15.33 -16.52 -17.69
C TYR A 233 16.40 -16.18 -18.73
N GLY A 234 16.70 -14.89 -18.90
CA GLY A 234 17.64 -14.41 -19.90
C GLY A 234 17.09 -14.27 -21.33
N SER A 235 15.80 -14.54 -21.59
CA SER A 235 15.19 -14.31 -22.92
C SER A 235 14.93 -12.83 -23.23
N GLY A 236 14.98 -11.93 -22.24
CA GLY A 236 14.58 -10.54 -22.41
C GLY A 236 13.08 -10.30 -22.30
N GLY A 237 12.30 -11.30 -21.90
CA GLY A 237 10.84 -11.16 -21.83
C GLY A 237 10.30 -10.10 -20.85
N HIS A 238 11.07 -9.75 -19.81
CA HIS A 238 10.70 -8.63 -18.94
C HIS A 238 10.81 -7.29 -19.67
N ASP A 239 11.91 -7.10 -20.42
CA ASP A 239 12.16 -5.86 -21.17
C ASP A 239 11.14 -5.68 -22.30
N ILE A 240 10.80 -6.78 -23.00
CA ILE A 240 9.74 -6.79 -24.01
C ILE A 240 8.39 -6.43 -23.39
N GLY A 241 8.03 -7.02 -22.23
CA GLY A 241 6.78 -6.71 -21.55
C GLY A 241 6.67 -5.25 -21.11
N LYS A 242 7.77 -4.68 -20.61
CA LYS A 242 7.81 -3.27 -20.23
C LYS A 242 7.68 -2.35 -21.46
N LEU A 243 8.39 -2.68 -22.53
CA LEU A 243 8.32 -1.92 -23.79
C LEU A 243 6.91 -1.96 -24.39
N LEU A 244 6.26 -3.13 -24.40
CA LEU A 244 4.87 -3.29 -24.84
C LEU A 244 3.91 -2.41 -24.03
N ALA A 245 4.06 -2.41 -22.70
CA ALA A 245 3.22 -1.60 -21.83
C ALA A 245 3.40 -0.09 -22.10
N GLU A 246 4.65 0.36 -22.28
CA GLU A 246 4.96 1.75 -22.60
C GLU A 246 4.38 2.16 -23.97
N ARG A 247 4.52 1.33 -25.01
CA ARG A 247 3.99 1.63 -26.34
C ARG A 247 2.47 1.62 -26.42
N LEU A 248 1.83 0.67 -25.74
CA LEU A 248 0.38 0.54 -25.70
C LEU A 248 -0.29 1.49 -24.70
N SER A 249 0.49 2.18 -23.86
CA SER A 249 0.00 2.93 -22.70
C SER A 249 -0.83 2.07 -21.76
N TYR A 250 -0.38 0.84 -21.52
CA TYR A 250 -1.00 -0.15 -20.63
C TYR A 250 -0.27 -0.16 -19.28
N ASP A 251 -0.97 -0.59 -18.23
CA ASP A 251 -0.33 -0.77 -16.93
C ASP A 251 0.60 -1.99 -16.95
N PHE A 252 1.78 -1.89 -16.34
CA PHE A 252 2.76 -2.98 -16.29
C PHE A 252 2.83 -3.59 -14.89
N TYR A 253 2.58 -4.90 -14.81
CA TYR A 253 2.58 -5.65 -13.55
C TYR A 253 3.58 -6.81 -13.62
N ASP A 254 4.62 -6.74 -12.80
CA ASP A 254 5.58 -7.82 -12.63
C ASP A 254 5.39 -8.56 -11.29
N LYS A 255 6.28 -9.52 -11.02
CA LYS A 255 6.26 -10.26 -9.75
C LYS A 255 6.23 -9.33 -8.54
N TYR A 256 7.03 -8.25 -8.54
CA TYR A 256 7.16 -7.38 -7.38
C TYR A 256 5.89 -6.57 -7.14
N PHE A 257 5.30 -6.03 -8.21
CA PHE A 257 4.06 -5.27 -8.08
C PHE A 257 2.93 -6.15 -7.53
N ILE A 258 2.76 -7.34 -8.09
CA ILE A 258 1.68 -8.25 -7.68
C ILE A 258 1.83 -8.64 -6.21
N GLN A 259 3.05 -8.95 -5.78
CA GLN A 259 3.32 -9.29 -4.38
C GLN A 259 3.10 -8.12 -3.42
N MET A 260 3.45 -6.89 -3.84
CA MET A 260 3.18 -5.68 -3.04
C MET A 260 1.67 -5.43 -2.90
N ALA A 261 0.93 -5.54 -4.01
CA ALA A 261 -0.51 -5.35 -4.01
C ALA A 261 -1.25 -6.44 -3.21
N ALA A 262 -0.73 -7.68 -3.23
CA ALA A 262 -1.26 -8.81 -2.46
C ALA A 262 -1.01 -8.70 -0.96
N GLY A 263 -0.23 -7.71 -0.51
CA GLY A 263 0.18 -7.58 0.89
C GLY A 263 1.06 -8.73 1.38
N SER A 264 1.58 -9.57 0.46
CA SER A 264 2.40 -10.75 0.76
C SER A 264 3.89 -10.42 0.89
N THR A 265 4.34 -9.26 0.41
CA THR A 265 5.68 -8.76 0.72
C THR A 265 5.70 -8.07 2.09
N GLY A 266 5.85 -8.85 3.15
CA GLY A 266 6.38 -8.32 4.42
C GLY A 266 7.83 -7.82 4.33
N TYR A 267 8.45 -7.70 3.14
CA TYR A 267 9.85 -7.34 2.95
C TYR A 267 10.08 -6.53 1.66
N THR A 268 10.94 -5.51 1.72
CA THR A 268 11.33 -4.69 0.55
C THR A 268 12.37 -5.39 -0.35
N PRO A 269 12.40 -5.09 -1.67
CA PRO A 269 13.29 -5.72 -2.67
C PRO A 269 14.81 -5.64 -2.39
N ARG A 270 15.24 -4.78 -1.46
CA ARG A 270 16.64 -4.64 -1.05
C ARG A 270 17.07 -5.66 0.02
N TYR A 271 16.11 -6.25 0.74
CA TYR A 271 16.38 -7.28 1.76
C TYR A 271 16.73 -8.63 1.12
N ILE A 272 16.14 -8.92 -0.05
CA ILE A 272 16.35 -10.16 -0.81
C ILE A 272 17.67 -10.12 -1.60
N SER A 273 18.18 -8.94 -1.99
CA SER A 273 19.44 -8.85 -2.73
C SER A 273 20.71 -8.92 -1.86
N GLN A 274 20.60 -9.01 -0.53
CA GLN A 274 21.76 -8.92 0.37
C GLN A 274 21.94 -10.10 1.36
N ARG A 275 21.06 -11.09 1.40
CA ARG A 275 21.25 -12.30 2.23
C ARG A 275 20.62 -13.54 1.58
N GLU A 276 21.29 -14.07 0.55
CA GLU A 276 21.02 -15.43 0.04
C GLU A 276 21.87 -16.51 0.72
N GLU A 277 22.68 -16.18 1.73
CA GLU A 277 23.42 -17.19 2.50
C GLU A 277 23.10 -17.10 3.99
N LYS A 278 22.57 -18.22 4.51
CA LYS A 278 22.31 -18.59 5.91
C LYS A 278 20.95 -18.18 6.49
N MET A 279 19.93 -18.99 6.22
CA MET A 279 18.81 -19.23 7.13
C MET A 279 18.75 -20.74 7.45
N THR A 280 19.69 -21.18 8.28
CA THR A 280 19.76 -22.54 8.85
C THR A 280 19.56 -22.49 10.36
N ASN A 281 18.44 -21.94 10.84
CA ASN A 281 18.08 -22.08 12.25
C ASN A 281 16.58 -22.31 12.43
N SER A 282 16.25 -23.56 12.75
CA SER A 282 14.91 -24.13 12.99
C SER A 282 14.07 -23.37 14.02
N PHE A 283 14.70 -22.60 14.89
CA PHE A 283 14.06 -21.97 16.05
C PHE A 283 13.23 -20.72 15.71
N ILE A 284 13.66 -19.89 14.74
CA ILE A 284 12.87 -18.73 14.30
C ILE A 284 11.63 -19.19 13.53
N PHE A 285 11.77 -20.29 12.79
CA PHE A 285 10.66 -20.94 12.09
C PHE A 285 9.63 -21.53 13.07
N ASP A 286 10.09 -22.20 14.14
CA ASP A 286 9.20 -22.73 15.19
C ASP A 286 8.50 -21.63 16.02
N MET A 287 9.19 -20.52 16.30
CA MET A 287 8.62 -19.39 17.03
C MET A 287 7.57 -18.64 16.19
N MET A 288 7.78 -18.52 14.88
CA MET A 288 6.77 -17.98 13.97
C MET A 288 5.57 -18.91 13.88
N ASN A 289 5.79 -20.23 13.80
CA ASN A 289 4.70 -21.21 13.82
C ASN A 289 3.84 -21.09 15.09
N GLN A 290 4.45 -20.95 16.28
CA GLN A 290 3.70 -20.82 17.55
C GLN A 290 2.81 -19.57 17.63
N MET A 291 3.15 -18.48 16.92
CA MET A 291 2.32 -17.27 16.88
C MET A 291 1.09 -17.40 15.97
N TYR A 292 1.04 -18.44 15.13
CA TYR A 292 -0.09 -18.80 14.25
C TYR A 292 -0.97 -19.94 14.80
N VAL A 293 -0.70 -20.48 16.00
CA VAL A 293 -1.37 -21.70 16.52
C VAL A 293 -2.82 -21.47 17.02
N TYR A 294 -3.37 -20.25 17.03
CA TYR A 294 -4.71 -19.96 17.57
C TYR A 294 -5.81 -19.61 16.56
N SER A 295 -5.74 -20.15 15.35
CA SER A 295 -6.89 -20.21 14.44
C SER A 295 -6.99 -21.61 13.85
N GLN A 296 -7.98 -22.38 14.31
CA GLN A 296 -8.44 -23.56 13.58
C GLN A 296 -8.90 -23.10 12.19
N GLU A 297 -8.45 -23.82 11.16
CA GLU A 297 -8.54 -23.52 9.71
C GLU A 297 -7.55 -22.49 9.20
N HIS A 298 -6.31 -22.89 8.83
CA HIS A 298 -5.60 -22.21 7.74
C HIS A 298 -4.74 -23.16 6.91
N THR A 299 -4.88 -23.00 5.59
CA THR A 299 -4.03 -23.53 4.51
C THR A 299 -2.57 -23.09 4.68
N ALA A 300 -1.64 -23.80 4.04
CA ALA A 300 -0.21 -23.51 4.19
C ALA A 300 0.11 -22.05 3.77
N PRO A 301 1.10 -21.38 4.40
CA PRO A 301 1.41 -19.97 4.16
C PRO A 301 1.64 -19.60 2.69
N GLU A 302 2.18 -20.53 1.89
CA GLU A 302 2.42 -20.31 0.46
C GLU A 302 1.13 -20.29 -0.37
N ASP A 303 0.12 -21.08 0.02
CA ASP A 303 -1.16 -21.15 -0.70
C ASP A 303 -1.98 -19.86 -0.48
N ALA A 304 -1.94 -19.30 0.73
CA ALA A 304 -2.57 -18.02 1.04
C ALA A 304 -1.92 -16.84 0.26
N ILE A 305 -0.59 -16.88 0.05
CA ILE A 305 0.11 -15.90 -0.77
C ILE A 305 -0.31 -16.03 -2.24
N PHE A 306 -0.37 -17.24 -2.76
CA PHE A 306 -0.80 -17.48 -4.14
C PHE A 306 -2.26 -17.05 -4.37
N GLU A 307 -3.14 -17.29 -3.40
CA GLU A 307 -4.54 -16.83 -3.44
C GLU A 307 -4.61 -15.29 -3.46
N ALA A 308 -3.83 -14.60 -2.63
CA ALA A 308 -3.75 -13.14 -2.65
C ALA A 308 -3.18 -12.60 -3.97
N GLU A 309 -2.11 -13.20 -4.51
CA GLU A 309 -1.56 -12.87 -5.83
C GLU A 309 -2.62 -13.09 -6.94
N THR A 310 -3.40 -14.17 -6.85
CA THR A 310 -4.47 -14.51 -7.79
C THR A 310 -5.58 -13.46 -7.80
N ASN A 311 -6.01 -13.02 -6.63
CA ASN A 311 -7.05 -11.98 -6.49
C ASN A 311 -6.58 -10.66 -7.09
N VAL A 312 -5.33 -10.26 -6.84
CA VAL A 312 -4.73 -9.06 -7.45
C VAL A 312 -4.70 -9.18 -8.97
N ILE A 313 -4.23 -10.31 -9.53
CA ILE A 313 -4.15 -10.52 -10.98
C ILE A 313 -5.55 -10.38 -11.62
N LYS A 314 -6.58 -10.98 -11.02
CA LYS A 314 -7.96 -10.86 -11.49
C LYS A 314 -8.44 -9.41 -11.43
N GLU A 315 -8.22 -8.72 -10.32
CA GLU A 315 -8.66 -7.33 -10.12
C GLU A 315 -7.98 -6.36 -11.11
N VAL A 316 -6.66 -6.40 -11.23
CA VAL A 316 -5.93 -5.47 -12.11
C VAL A 316 -6.30 -5.71 -13.58
N SER A 317 -6.49 -6.97 -13.96
CA SER A 317 -6.87 -7.32 -15.33
C SER A 317 -8.29 -6.83 -15.68
N GLN A 318 -9.18 -6.65 -14.70
CA GLN A 318 -10.55 -6.17 -14.94
C GLN A 318 -10.64 -4.64 -14.97
N LYS A 319 -9.74 -3.94 -14.28
CA LYS A 319 -9.79 -2.47 -14.14
C LYS A 319 -9.24 -1.71 -15.35
N SER A 320 -8.14 -2.20 -15.91
CA SER A 320 -7.43 -1.50 -16.98
C SER A 320 -6.73 -2.46 -17.94
N ASN A 321 -6.39 -1.94 -19.11
CA ASN A 321 -5.53 -2.64 -20.04
C ASN A 321 -4.15 -2.81 -19.41
N CYS A 322 -3.63 -4.03 -19.40
CA CYS A 322 -2.40 -4.31 -18.67
C CYS A 322 -1.53 -5.41 -19.30
N VAL A 323 -0.24 -5.35 -18.98
CA VAL A 323 0.76 -6.36 -19.31
C VAL A 323 1.24 -7.01 -18.01
N ILE A 324 1.04 -8.31 -17.87
CA ILE A 324 1.34 -9.08 -16.66
C ILE A 324 2.47 -10.08 -16.93
N VAL A 325 3.53 -10.04 -16.14
CA VAL A 325 4.73 -10.86 -16.37
C VAL A 325 4.88 -11.97 -15.32
N GLY A 326 4.26 -13.14 -15.59
CA GLY A 326 4.44 -14.40 -14.83
C GLY A 326 3.38 -14.68 -13.79
N ARG A 327 3.80 -15.23 -12.63
CA ARG A 327 2.92 -15.55 -11.49
C ARG A 327 1.73 -16.45 -11.86
N CYS A 328 1.94 -17.38 -12.80
CA CYS A 328 0.89 -18.24 -13.35
C CYS A 328 -0.32 -17.47 -13.91
N ALA A 329 -0.14 -16.20 -14.30
CA ALA A 329 -1.23 -15.36 -14.78
C ALA A 329 -1.92 -15.94 -16.03
N ASP A 330 -1.21 -16.75 -16.82
CA ASP A 330 -1.74 -17.42 -18.02
C ASP A 330 -2.78 -18.48 -17.65
N TYR A 331 -2.56 -19.17 -16.54
CA TYR A 331 -3.49 -20.13 -15.95
C TYR A 331 -4.60 -19.42 -15.17
N ILE A 332 -4.27 -18.41 -14.37
CA ILE A 332 -5.23 -17.64 -13.57
C ILE A 332 -6.26 -16.92 -14.45
N LEU A 333 -5.81 -16.38 -15.59
CA LEU A 333 -6.65 -15.75 -16.61
C LEU A 333 -7.01 -16.74 -17.73
N GLY A 334 -7.01 -18.04 -17.41
CA GLY A 334 -7.27 -19.17 -18.30
C GLY A 334 -8.51 -19.00 -19.17
N GLU A 335 -9.62 -18.64 -18.55
CA GLU A 335 -10.97 -18.62 -19.13
C GLU A 335 -11.35 -17.26 -19.75
N ARG A 336 -10.41 -16.31 -19.87
CA ARG A 336 -10.70 -14.96 -20.37
C ARG A 336 -10.35 -14.82 -21.84
N ASP A 337 -11.36 -14.47 -22.64
CA ASP A 337 -11.22 -14.26 -24.09
C ASP A 337 -10.39 -13.01 -24.43
N GLU A 338 -10.51 -11.93 -23.65
CA GLU A 338 -9.73 -10.69 -23.86
C GLU A 338 -8.33 -10.72 -23.21
N CYS A 339 -7.69 -11.89 -23.23
CA CYS A 339 -6.36 -12.11 -22.66
C CYS A 339 -5.42 -12.83 -23.63
N LEU A 340 -4.43 -12.11 -24.16
CA LEU A 340 -3.38 -12.68 -25.00
C LEU A 340 -2.27 -13.28 -24.14
N LYS A 341 -2.03 -14.59 -24.23
CA LYS A 341 -1.00 -15.30 -23.45
C LYS A 341 0.18 -15.63 -24.35
N VAL A 342 1.34 -15.10 -23.98
CA VAL A 342 2.57 -15.18 -24.76
C VAL A 342 3.65 -15.88 -23.94
N PHE A 343 4.43 -16.76 -24.58
CA PHE A 343 5.63 -17.34 -23.99
C PHE A 343 6.88 -16.91 -24.75
N LEU A 344 7.84 -16.32 -24.04
CA LEU A 344 9.09 -15.80 -24.61
C LEU A 344 10.29 -16.67 -24.23
N PHE A 345 10.87 -17.35 -25.21
CA PHE A 345 12.00 -18.25 -25.05
C PHE A 345 13.19 -17.81 -25.93
N ALA A 346 14.37 -18.37 -25.68
CA ALA A 346 15.53 -18.18 -26.55
C ALA A 346 16.55 -19.33 -26.39
N PRO A 347 17.41 -19.58 -27.40
CA PRO A 347 18.51 -20.53 -27.30
C PRO A 347 19.40 -20.23 -26.09
N MET A 348 19.92 -21.29 -25.46
CA MET A 348 20.75 -21.17 -24.25
C MET A 348 21.92 -20.20 -24.45
N GLU A 349 22.63 -20.29 -25.58
CA GLU A 349 23.77 -19.42 -25.90
C GLU A 349 23.40 -17.94 -25.95
N PHE A 350 22.22 -17.61 -26.47
CA PHE A 350 21.73 -16.24 -26.50
C PHE A 350 21.46 -15.73 -25.08
N ARG A 351 20.79 -16.54 -24.26
CA ARG A 351 20.44 -16.19 -22.88
C ARG A 351 21.69 -16.02 -22.02
N VAL A 352 22.67 -16.91 -22.16
CA VAL A 352 23.96 -16.83 -21.46
C VAL A 352 24.69 -15.54 -21.79
N LYS A 353 24.87 -15.22 -23.08
CA LYS A 353 25.51 -13.96 -23.52
C LYS A 353 24.81 -12.73 -22.95
N ARG A 354 23.47 -12.74 -22.93
CA ARG A 354 22.68 -11.65 -22.35
C ARG A 354 22.94 -11.51 -20.86
N ILE A 355 22.83 -12.59 -20.09
CA ILE A 355 23.02 -12.57 -18.63
C ILE A 355 24.45 -12.18 -18.24
N MET A 356 25.46 -12.68 -18.95
CA MET A 356 26.85 -12.25 -18.74
C MET A 356 26.99 -10.73 -18.91
N LYS A 357 26.39 -10.17 -19.97
CA LYS A 357 26.42 -8.73 -20.23
C LYS A 357 25.64 -7.91 -19.20
N THR A 358 24.44 -8.35 -18.81
CA THR A 358 23.56 -7.56 -17.93
C THR A 358 23.94 -7.67 -16.45
N GLU A 359 24.51 -8.80 -16.02
CA GLU A 359 24.80 -9.08 -14.61
C GLU A 359 26.29 -9.19 -14.29
N GLY A 360 27.18 -9.10 -15.29
CA GLY A 360 28.64 -9.15 -15.09
C GLY A 360 29.16 -10.53 -14.65
N LEU A 361 28.41 -11.60 -14.94
CA LEU A 361 28.74 -12.97 -14.56
C LEU A 361 29.63 -13.67 -15.59
N ASN A 362 30.38 -14.70 -15.17
CA ASN A 362 31.05 -15.59 -16.11
C ASN A 362 30.07 -16.59 -16.76
N GLU A 363 30.50 -17.26 -17.83
CA GLU A 363 29.62 -18.14 -18.62
C GLU A 363 29.01 -19.29 -17.78
N LYS A 364 29.83 -19.89 -16.90
CA LYS A 364 29.42 -21.01 -16.05
C LYS A 364 28.38 -20.58 -15.02
N GLU A 365 28.60 -19.44 -14.38
CA GLU A 365 27.65 -18.82 -13.43
C GLU A 365 26.35 -18.43 -14.11
N ALA A 366 26.41 -17.81 -15.29
CA ALA A 366 25.24 -17.43 -16.07
C ALA A 366 24.39 -18.66 -16.44
N ARG A 367 25.01 -19.73 -16.96
CA ARG A 367 24.32 -21.00 -17.26
C ARG A 367 23.64 -21.59 -16.03
N LYS A 368 24.36 -21.65 -14.89
CA LYS A 368 23.83 -22.19 -13.63
C LYS A 368 22.63 -21.37 -13.16
N LYS A 369 22.73 -20.05 -13.17
CA LYS A 369 21.67 -19.13 -12.74
C LYS A 369 20.42 -19.23 -13.62
N ILE A 370 20.62 -19.33 -14.94
CA ILE A 370 19.53 -19.56 -15.91
C ILE A 370 18.79 -20.86 -15.59
N GLN A 371 19.51 -21.97 -15.45
CA GLN A 371 18.90 -23.27 -15.16
C GLN A 371 18.16 -23.28 -13.81
N GLN A 372 18.74 -22.66 -12.78
CA GLN A 372 18.10 -22.54 -11.46
C GLN A 372 16.80 -21.74 -11.54
N ASN A 373 16.80 -20.58 -12.21
CA ASN A 373 15.60 -19.75 -12.33
C ASN A 373 14.50 -20.42 -13.17
N ASP A 374 14.86 -21.05 -14.29
CA ASP A 374 13.90 -21.77 -15.13
C ASP A 374 13.29 -22.96 -14.36
N ARG A 375 14.12 -23.69 -13.60
CA ARG A 375 13.67 -24.79 -12.74
C ARG A 375 12.69 -24.30 -11.67
N GLN A 376 13.02 -23.24 -10.95
CA GLN A 376 12.14 -22.66 -9.92
C GLN A 376 10.80 -22.20 -10.53
N ARG A 377 10.82 -21.58 -11.72
CA ARG A 377 9.59 -21.19 -12.43
C ARG A 377 8.75 -22.39 -12.82
N ALA A 378 9.39 -23.44 -13.34
CA ALA A 378 8.71 -24.67 -13.74
C ALA A 378 8.11 -25.43 -12.55
N GLU A 379 8.84 -25.54 -11.44
CA GLU A 379 8.37 -26.17 -10.19
C GLU A 379 7.19 -25.40 -9.59
N HIS A 380 7.31 -24.07 -9.48
CA HIS A 380 6.22 -23.22 -9.00
C HIS A 380 4.98 -23.33 -9.90
N TYR A 381 5.14 -23.26 -11.22
CA TYR A 381 4.02 -23.40 -12.15
C TYR A 381 3.35 -24.76 -12.03
N ARG A 382 4.13 -25.86 -12.03
CA ARG A 382 3.60 -27.22 -11.91
C ARG A 382 2.87 -27.45 -10.58
N TYR A 383 3.34 -26.86 -9.50
CA TYR A 383 2.69 -26.98 -8.19
C TYR A 383 1.28 -26.39 -8.22
N TYR A 384 1.11 -25.17 -8.76
CA TYR A 384 -0.18 -24.46 -8.73
C TYR A 384 -1.12 -24.76 -9.90
N THR A 385 -0.60 -25.14 -11.07
CA THR A 385 -1.41 -25.34 -12.28
C THR A 385 -1.55 -26.82 -12.66
N HIS A 386 -0.69 -27.69 -12.11
CA HIS A 386 -0.50 -29.07 -12.55
C HIS A 386 -0.15 -29.22 -14.06
N GLN A 387 0.23 -28.13 -14.72
CA GLN A 387 0.61 -28.10 -16.14
C GLN A 387 2.13 -27.98 -16.32
N ILE A 388 2.61 -28.23 -17.53
CA ILE A 388 4.03 -28.12 -17.88
C ILE A 388 4.34 -26.68 -18.30
N TRP A 389 5.23 -26.03 -17.57
CA TRP A 389 5.65 -24.66 -17.87
C TRP A 389 6.35 -24.57 -19.25
N GLY A 390 5.95 -23.60 -20.06
CA GLY A 390 6.46 -23.43 -21.42
C GLY A 390 5.89 -24.40 -22.46
N MET A 391 4.88 -25.20 -22.10
CA MET A 391 4.15 -26.03 -23.06
C MET A 391 3.33 -25.13 -23.99
N ALA A 392 3.50 -25.31 -25.31
CA ALA A 392 2.88 -24.44 -26.31
C ALA A 392 1.34 -24.38 -26.21
N SER A 393 0.67 -25.46 -25.79
CA SER A 393 -0.78 -25.50 -25.60
C SER A 393 -1.31 -24.55 -24.52
N ASN A 394 -0.45 -24.04 -23.64
CA ASN A 394 -0.85 -23.12 -22.57
C ASN A 394 -0.87 -21.65 -23.02
N TYR A 395 -0.33 -21.36 -24.22
CA TYR A 395 -0.13 -20.02 -24.73
C TYR A 395 -0.66 -19.91 -26.16
N GLN A 396 -1.18 -18.73 -26.55
CA GLN A 396 -1.56 -18.50 -27.95
C GLN A 396 -0.35 -18.20 -28.84
N LEU A 397 0.73 -17.68 -28.27
CA LEU A 397 1.92 -17.28 -29.03
C LEU A 397 3.20 -17.64 -28.27
N CYS A 398 4.09 -18.39 -28.91
CA CYS A 398 5.42 -18.71 -28.38
C CYS A 398 6.48 -18.12 -29.31
N ILE A 399 7.33 -17.23 -28.81
CA ILE A 399 8.29 -16.46 -29.64
C ILE A 399 9.72 -16.72 -29.18
N ASP A 400 10.58 -17.02 -30.14
CA ASP A 400 12.03 -17.01 -29.96
C ASP A 400 12.56 -15.57 -30.04
N THR A 401 12.97 -15.02 -28.90
CA THR A 401 13.46 -13.64 -28.80
C THR A 401 14.87 -13.45 -29.36
N SER A 402 15.58 -14.54 -29.73
CA SER A 402 16.87 -14.43 -30.43
C SER A 402 16.76 -13.87 -31.84
N LEU A 403 15.54 -13.87 -32.41
CA LEU A 403 15.22 -13.22 -33.68
C LEU A 403 15.17 -11.69 -33.59
N GLY A 404 15.21 -11.14 -32.38
CA GLY A 404 15.20 -9.70 -32.10
C GLY A 404 14.01 -9.27 -31.25
N MET A 405 14.26 -8.38 -30.27
CA MET A 405 13.22 -7.91 -29.34
C MET A 405 12.13 -7.10 -30.05
N GLU A 406 12.50 -6.25 -31.01
CA GLU A 406 11.55 -5.46 -31.82
C GLU A 406 10.65 -6.37 -32.68
N HIS A 407 11.20 -7.48 -33.19
CA HIS A 407 10.42 -8.42 -33.98
C HIS A 407 9.41 -9.18 -33.13
N ALA A 408 9.83 -9.65 -31.95
CA ALA A 408 8.94 -10.29 -30.98
C ALA A 408 7.80 -9.35 -30.55
N GLU A 409 8.12 -8.09 -30.29
CA GLU A 409 7.14 -7.06 -29.93
C GLU A 409 6.11 -6.85 -31.06
N LYS A 410 6.58 -6.73 -32.31
CA LYS A 410 5.71 -6.54 -33.47
C LYS A 410 4.72 -7.69 -33.64
N MET A 411 5.17 -8.94 -33.50
CA MET A 411 4.27 -10.11 -33.58
C MET A 411 3.19 -10.08 -32.50
N ILE A 412 3.55 -9.68 -31.27
CA ILE A 412 2.59 -9.58 -30.16
C ILE A 412 1.55 -8.50 -30.48
N PHE A 413 1.99 -7.37 -31.04
CA PHE A 413 1.10 -6.28 -31.44
C PHE A 413 0.13 -6.69 -32.55
N GLU A 414 0.63 -7.32 -33.62
CA GLU A 414 -0.18 -7.84 -34.72
C GLU A 414 -1.22 -8.86 -34.23
N MET A 415 -0.85 -9.75 -33.30
CA MET A 415 -1.78 -10.70 -32.68
C MET A 415 -2.85 -10.00 -31.83
N LEU A 416 -2.47 -8.93 -31.11
CA LEU A 416 -3.39 -8.15 -30.29
C LEU A 416 -4.48 -7.46 -31.13
N GLU A 417 -4.11 -6.92 -32.29
CA GLU A 417 -5.06 -6.29 -33.23
C GLU A 417 -6.12 -7.29 -33.72
N HIS A 418 -5.73 -8.53 -34.00
CA HIS A 418 -6.65 -9.59 -34.41
C HIS A 418 -7.64 -10.00 -33.31
N ILE A 419 -7.19 -10.05 -32.05
CA ILE A 419 -8.07 -10.33 -30.90
C ILE A 419 -9.06 -9.17 -30.69
N GLY A 420 -8.62 -7.93 -30.83
CA GLY A 420 -9.47 -6.74 -30.72
C GLY A 420 -10.55 -6.62 -31.82
N GLN A 421 -10.36 -7.27 -32.97
CA GLN A 421 -11.32 -7.28 -34.08
C GLN A 421 -12.35 -8.41 -34.01
N SER A 422 -12.04 -9.53 -33.34
CA SER A 422 -12.98 -10.66 -33.20
C SER A 422 -14.03 -10.48 -32.09
N SER A 423 -13.83 -9.50 -31.18
CA SER A 423 -14.79 -9.14 -30.11
C SER A 423 -15.73 -7.97 -30.47
N LYS A 424 -15.77 -7.54 -31.74
CA LYS A 424 -16.78 -6.61 -32.28
C LYS A 424 -17.78 -7.39 -33.14
#